data_AF-A0A1F3KDH8-F1
#
_entry.id   AF-A0A1F3KDH8-F1
#
_cell.length_a   1.000
_cell.length_b   1.000
_cell.length_c   1.000
_cell.angle_alpha   90.00
_cell.angle_beta   90.00
_cell.angle_gamma   90.00
#
_symmetry.space_group_name_H-M   'P 1'
#
loop_
_entity.id
_entity.type
_entity.pdbx_description
1 polymer ?
#
loop_
_entity_poly.entity_id
_entity_poly.type
_entity_poly.pdbx_seq_one_letter_code
_entity_poly.pdbx_strand_id
1 'polypeptide(L)'
;MKRTLSLLVIIFISSKPLLAQGEWNNWYLGQKAWLTFQNGSPPTALFNSNMVTGPPCSVISDSAGQLLFYTHGGIIYNRIHQIMLNGNDLHGYNGHN
;
A
#
# COMPACT_ATOMS: atom_id res chain seq x y z
N MET A 1 -3.28 -45.45 10.89
CA MET A 1 -2.29 -44.93 9.91
C MET A 1 -2.94 -44.50 8.59
N LYS A 2 -3.66 -45.37 7.86
CA LYS A 2 -4.29 -44.99 6.57
C LYS A 2 -5.34 -43.86 6.68
N ARG A 3 -6.19 -43.89 7.71
CA ARG A 3 -7.21 -42.84 7.97
C ARG A 3 -6.61 -41.48 8.33
N THR A 4 -5.54 -41.49 9.13
CA THR A 4 -4.80 -40.28 9.52
C THR A 4 -4.10 -39.64 8.33
N LEU A 5 -3.54 -40.46 7.43
CA LEU A 5 -2.93 -39.99 6.19
C LEU A 5 -3.97 -39.37 5.23
N SER A 6 -5.14 -39.99 5.07
CA SER A 6 -6.24 -39.39 4.29
C SER A 6 -6.68 -38.02 4.83
N LEU A 7 -6.76 -37.85 6.15
CA LEU A 7 -7.13 -36.57 6.76
C LEU A 7 -6.11 -35.46 6.47
N LEU A 8 -4.81 -35.77 6.55
CA LEU A 8 -3.73 -34.82 6.22
C LEU A 8 -3.77 -34.38 4.76
N VAL A 9 -4.04 -35.31 3.84
CA VAL A 9 -4.18 -35.02 2.40
C VAL A 9 -5.38 -34.11 2.13
N ILE A 10 -6.52 -34.35 2.79
CA ILE A 10 -7.72 -33.49 2.66
C ILE A 10 -7.44 -32.07 3.16
N ILE A 11 -6.75 -31.93 4.30
CA ILE A 11 -6.38 -30.61 4.85
C ILE A 11 -5.47 -29.86 3.86
N PHE A 12 -4.46 -30.53 3.30
CA PHE A 12 -3.53 -29.92 2.35
C PHE A 12 -4.20 -29.47 1.05
N ILE A 13 -5.18 -30.22 0.54
CA ILE A 13 -5.93 -29.84 -0.67
C ILE A 13 -6.89 -28.67 -0.39
N SER A 14 -7.35 -28.52 0.86
CA SER A 14 -8.29 -27.47 1.26
C SER A 14 -7.65 -26.11 1.59
N SER A 15 -6.31 -26.02 1.67
CA SER A 15 -5.65 -24.75 1.94
C SER A 15 -5.68 -23.86 0.70
N LYS A 16 -6.41 -22.75 0.77
CA LYS A 16 -6.29 -21.66 -0.21
C LYS A 16 -5.06 -20.81 0.12
N PRO A 17 -4.29 -20.32 -0.88
CA PRO A 17 -3.27 -19.33 -0.62
C PRO A 17 -3.94 -18.10 -0.01
N LEU A 18 -3.47 -17.69 1.17
CA LEU A 18 -3.97 -16.48 1.82
C LEU A 18 -3.35 -15.29 1.08
N LEU A 19 -4.15 -14.59 0.26
CA LEU A 19 -3.79 -13.28 -0.29
C LEU A 19 -3.93 -12.21 0.81
N ALA A 20 -3.20 -12.37 1.91
CA ALA A 20 -3.12 -11.34 2.93
C ALA A 20 -2.10 -10.28 2.48
N GLN A 21 -2.28 -9.04 2.95
CA GLN A 21 -1.31 -7.94 2.86
C GLN A 21 -1.27 -7.16 1.54
N GLY A 22 -2.23 -7.36 0.62
CA GLY A 22 -2.32 -6.53 -0.59
C GLY A 22 -2.40 -5.04 -0.25
N GLU A 23 -3.12 -4.69 0.81
CA GLU A 23 -3.27 -3.31 1.32
C GLU A 23 -1.93 -2.61 1.57
N TRP A 24 -0.87 -3.37 1.84
CA TRP A 24 0.49 -2.91 2.17
C TRP A 24 1.47 -2.95 0.99
N ASN A 25 1.00 -3.21 -0.23
CA ASN A 25 1.87 -3.33 -1.40
C ASN A 25 2.51 -2.01 -1.84
N ASN A 26 1.99 -0.85 -1.43
CA ASN A 26 2.51 0.46 -1.85
C ASN A 26 3.15 1.17 -0.67
N TRP A 27 4.41 1.59 -0.80
CA TRP A 27 5.16 2.27 0.25
C TRP A 27 5.60 3.65 -0.25
N TYR A 28 5.02 4.71 0.31
CA TYR A 28 5.33 6.09 -0.06
C TYR A 28 6.36 6.70 0.89
N LEU A 29 7.40 7.32 0.31
CA LEU A 29 8.61 7.74 1.06
C LEU A 29 8.78 9.26 1.13
N GLY A 30 7.92 10.01 0.44
CA GLY A 30 8.11 11.44 0.21
C GLY A 30 9.10 11.68 -0.92
N GLN A 31 9.57 12.93 -1.07
CA GLN A 31 10.50 13.34 -2.13
C GLN A 31 10.17 12.79 -3.53
N LYS A 32 8.88 12.75 -3.87
CA LYS A 32 8.33 12.21 -5.12
C LYS A 32 8.57 10.70 -5.37
N ALA A 33 9.14 9.97 -4.41
CA ALA A 33 9.47 8.55 -4.54
C ALA A 33 8.48 7.64 -3.79
N TRP A 34 8.26 6.45 -4.36
CA TRP A 34 7.52 5.35 -3.74
C TRP A 34 7.91 3.99 -4.34
N LEU A 35 7.59 2.92 -3.62
CA LEU A 35 7.83 1.53 -4.00
C LEU A 35 6.49 0.80 -4.12
N THR A 36 6.43 -0.15 -5.06
CA THR A 36 5.33 -1.12 -5.12
C THR A 36 5.84 -2.56 -5.15
N PHE A 37 5.25 -3.40 -4.30
CA PHE A 37 5.47 -4.85 -4.23
C PHE A 37 4.46 -5.63 -5.08
N GLN A 38 3.57 -4.94 -5.80
CA GLN A 38 2.55 -5.57 -6.64
C GLN A 38 3.12 -6.52 -7.70
N ASN A 39 4.30 -6.20 -8.21
CA ASN A 39 4.97 -6.97 -9.25
C ASN A 39 5.89 -8.06 -8.68
N GLY A 40 5.87 -8.30 -7.36
CA GLY A 40 6.71 -9.28 -6.68
C GLY A 40 8.07 -8.73 -6.23
N SER A 41 9.07 -9.61 -6.17
CA SER A 41 10.43 -9.30 -5.74
C SER A 41 11.41 -9.39 -6.93
N PRO A 42 12.22 -8.37 -7.21
CA PRO A 42 12.37 -7.13 -6.43
C PRO A 42 11.20 -6.15 -6.60
N PRO A 43 10.94 -5.27 -5.60
CA PRO A 43 9.90 -4.25 -5.73
C PRO A 43 10.23 -3.24 -6.82
N THR A 44 9.19 -2.64 -7.40
CA THR A 44 9.33 -1.60 -8.43
C THR A 44 9.43 -0.23 -7.78
N ALA A 45 10.47 0.55 -8.11
CA ALA A 45 10.61 1.94 -7.69
C ALA A 45 9.99 2.90 -8.70
N LEU A 46 9.27 3.90 -8.19
CA LEU A 46 8.51 4.88 -8.96
C LEU A 46 8.76 6.28 -8.42
N PHE A 47 8.79 7.27 -9.31
CA PHE A 47 9.19 8.65 -9.01
C PHE A 47 8.15 9.70 -9.42
N ASN A 48 6.89 9.28 -9.53
CA ASN A 48 5.77 10.09 -9.99
C ASN A 48 4.81 10.50 -8.86
N SER A 49 5.24 10.40 -7.59
CA SER A 49 4.44 10.92 -6.48
C SER A 49 4.47 12.46 -6.49
N ASN A 50 3.33 13.09 -6.19
CA ASN A 50 3.24 14.55 -6.04
C ASN A 50 3.60 15.02 -4.63
N MET A 51 3.86 14.10 -3.70
CA MET A 51 4.18 14.41 -2.32
C MET A 51 5.66 14.77 -2.16
N VAL A 52 5.91 15.97 -1.62
CA VAL A 52 7.22 16.43 -1.17
C VAL A 52 7.14 16.63 0.34
N THR A 53 7.73 15.70 1.08
CA THR A 53 7.83 15.72 2.54
C THR A 53 9.05 14.91 2.95
N GLY A 54 9.53 15.11 4.18
CA GLY A 54 10.43 14.19 4.86
C GLY A 54 9.60 13.14 5.62
N PRO A 55 9.61 13.16 6.97
CA PRO A 55 8.52 12.57 7.77
C PRO A 55 7.34 13.57 7.84
N PRO A 56 6.05 13.18 7.79
CA PRO A 56 5.43 11.86 7.77
C PRO A 56 4.83 11.49 6.39
N CYS A 57 4.66 10.19 6.14
CA CYS A 57 3.98 9.65 4.95
C CYS A 57 2.93 8.62 5.37
N SER A 58 1.79 8.60 4.70
CA SER A 58 0.75 7.58 4.87
C SER A 58 0.15 7.23 3.52
N VAL A 59 -0.22 5.97 3.35
CA VAL A 59 -0.76 5.41 2.10
C VAL A 59 -1.77 4.35 2.43
N ILE A 60 -2.86 4.31 1.66
CA ILE A 60 -3.92 3.34 1.80
C ILE A 60 -4.17 2.70 0.43
N SER A 61 -4.27 1.37 0.42
CA SER A 61 -4.61 0.56 -0.75
C SER A 61 -5.82 -0.32 -0.45
N ASP A 62 -6.51 -0.79 -1.48
CA ASP A 62 -7.57 -1.79 -1.33
C ASP A 62 -7.02 -3.20 -1.09
N SER A 63 -7.90 -4.19 -0.97
CA SER A 63 -7.52 -5.59 -0.73
C SER A 63 -6.78 -6.25 -1.90
N ALA A 64 -6.85 -5.67 -3.10
CA ALA A 64 -6.04 -6.07 -4.24
C ALA A 64 -4.70 -5.30 -4.27
N GLY A 65 -4.47 -4.42 -3.29
CA GLY A 65 -3.34 -3.53 -3.15
C GLY A 65 -3.29 -2.38 -4.15
N GLN A 66 -4.41 -2.08 -4.79
CA GLN A 66 -4.50 -0.92 -5.65
C GLN A 66 -4.51 0.34 -4.79
N LEU A 67 -3.68 1.31 -5.15
CA LEU A 67 -3.63 2.59 -4.45
C LEU A 67 -5.03 3.23 -4.43
N LEU A 68 -5.44 3.68 -3.24
CA LEU A 68 -6.63 4.51 -3.03
C LEU A 68 -6.23 5.96 -2.85
N PHE A 69 -5.39 6.25 -1.85
CA PHE A 69 -4.83 7.58 -1.61
C PHE A 69 -3.54 7.53 -0.81
N TYR A 70 -2.80 8.64 -0.83
CA TYR A 70 -1.62 8.87 0.01
C TYR A 70 -1.57 10.32 0.49
N THR A 71 -0.90 10.56 1.60
CA THR A 71 -0.87 11.87 2.25
C THR A 71 0.35 12.02 3.15
N HIS A 72 0.76 13.27 3.37
CA HIS A 72 1.67 13.65 4.45
C HIS A 72 0.92 14.32 5.63
N GLY A 73 -0.41 14.30 5.62
CA GLY A 73 -1.26 14.98 6.60
C GLY A 73 -1.66 16.42 6.22
N GLY A 74 -0.96 17.03 5.26
CA GLY A 74 -1.25 18.36 4.70
C GLY A 74 -2.14 18.34 3.47
N ILE A 75 -1.82 17.42 2.56
CA ILE A 75 -2.53 17.20 1.30
C ILE A 75 -2.80 15.70 1.14
N ILE A 76 -4.01 15.33 0.71
CA ILE A 76 -4.42 13.98 0.33
C ILE A 76 -4.48 13.90 -1.19
N TYR A 77 -3.70 12.99 -1.75
CA TYR A 77 -3.67 12.69 -3.18
C TYR A 77 -4.40 11.38 -3.45
N ASN A 78 -5.22 11.34 -4.50
CA ASN A 78 -5.89 10.14 -4.96
C ASN A 78 -4.94 9.21 -5.74
N ARG A 79 -5.48 8.08 -6.18
CA ARG A 79 -4.77 7.05 -6.96
C ARG A 79 -4.18 7.51 -8.30
N ILE A 80 -4.65 8.62 -8.86
CA ILE A 80 -4.10 9.22 -10.09
C ILE A 80 -3.20 10.42 -9.78
N HIS A 81 -2.71 10.48 -8.53
CA HIS A 81 -1.80 11.50 -8.00
C HIS A 81 -2.37 12.93 -7.99
N GLN A 82 -3.69 13.11 -8.09
CA GLN A 82 -4.33 14.43 -8.00
C GLN A 82 -4.80 14.71 -6.58
N ILE A 83 -4.85 15.99 -6.19
CA ILE A 83 -5.41 16.40 -4.89
C ILE A 83 -6.89 15.98 -4.85
N MET A 84 -7.32 15.33 -3.76
CA MET A 84 -8.73 14.99 -3.56
C MET A 84 -9.57 16.24 -3.28
N LEU A 85 -10.88 16.18 -3.56
CA LEU A 85 -11.80 17.26 -3.20
C LEU A 85 -11.71 17.51 -1.69
N ASN A 86 -11.47 18.77 -1.28
CA ASN A 86 -11.22 19.19 0.10
C ASN A 86 -10.04 18.46 0.77
N GLY A 87 -9.10 17.96 -0.03
CA GLY A 87 -7.92 17.23 0.41
C GLY A 87 -6.68 18.10 0.58
N ASN A 88 -6.80 19.42 0.66
CA ASN A 88 -5.70 20.36 0.89
C ASN A 88 -5.94 21.19 2.15
N ASP A 89 -4.95 21.99 2.55
CA ASP A 89 -5.00 22.87 3.73
C ASP A 89 -5.35 22.11 5.04
N LEU A 90 -4.98 20.83 5.09
CA LEU A 90 -5.14 20.03 6.29
C LEU A 90 -3.96 20.34 7.22
N HIS A 91 -4.21 20.68 8.48
CA HIS A 91 -3.15 21.07 9.41
C HIS A 91 -2.42 19.85 10.05
N GLY A 92 -2.38 18.71 9.36
CA GLY A 92 -1.74 17.48 9.85
C GLY A 92 -0.23 17.42 9.60
N TYR A 93 0.30 18.30 8.74
CA TYR A 93 1.73 18.43 8.47
C TYR A 93 2.23 19.82 8.81
N ASN A 94 3.28 19.89 9.63
CA ASN A 94 3.87 21.15 10.09
C ASN A 94 5.29 21.36 9.55
N GLY A 95 5.64 20.79 8.40
CA GLY A 95 6.96 20.96 7.78
C GLY A 95 7.14 22.26 7.00
N HIS A 96 6.32 23.28 7.29
CA HIS A 96 6.55 24.63 6.81
C HIS A 96 7.64 25.29 7.67
N ASN A 97 8.83 25.41 7.08
CA ASN A 97 9.65 26.62 7.21
C ASN A 97 9.52 27.39 5.89
#